data_AF-O30281-F1
#
_entry.id   AF-O30281-F1
#
_cell.length_a   1.000
_cell.length_b   1.000
_cell.length_c   1.000
_cell.angle_alpha   90.00
_cell.angle_beta   90.00
_cell.angle_gamma   90.00
#
_symmetry.space_group_name_H-M   'P 1'
#
loop_
_entity.id
_entity.type
_entity.pdbx_description
1 polymer ?
#
loop_
_entity_poly.entity_id
_entity_poly.type
_entity_poly.pdbx_seq_one_letter_code
_entity_poly.pdbx_strand_id
1 'polypeptide(L)' 'MAKMLGKIARPDEIYFVPDLPKTRSGKIMRRLVKAKLTKAKIGDTSTLMNPEALVYVEQAIEGSK' A
#
# COMPACT_ATOMS: atom_id res chain seq x y z
N MET A 1 -18.04 2.36 -4.49
CA MET A 1 -17.99 1.02 -3.82
C MET A 1 -19.32 0.62 -3.21
N ALA A 2 -19.88 1.33 -2.22
CA ALA A 2 -21.10 0.88 -1.53
C ALA A 2 -22.35 0.71 -2.43
N LYS A 3 -22.49 1.53 -3.48
CA LYS A 3 -23.58 1.40 -4.47
C LYS A 3 -23.42 0.20 -5.42
N MET A 4 -22.20 -0.28 -5.66
CA MET A 4 -21.92 -1.40 -6.59
C MET A 4 -21.73 -2.74 -5.88
N LEU A 5 -21.07 -2.73 -4.72
CA LEU A 5 -20.65 -3.92 -3.98
C LEU A 5 -21.36 -4.07 -2.62
N GLY A 6 -22.22 -3.12 -2.25
CA GLY A 6 -22.92 -3.09 -0.97
C GLY A 6 -22.10 -2.46 0.16
N LYS A 7 -22.76 -2.26 1.32
CA LYS A 7 -22.16 -1.59 2.49
C LYS A 7 -20.94 -2.30 3.07
N ILE A 8 -20.84 -3.63 2.90
CA ILE A 8 -19.71 -4.44 3.38
C ILE A 8 -18.38 -4.11 2.69
N ALA A 9 -18.43 -3.58 1.46
CA ALA A 9 -17.23 -3.21 0.70
C ALA A 9 -16.82 -1.74 0.94
N ARG A 10 -17.40 -1.08 1.95
CA ARG A 10 -16.95 0.26 2.34
C ARG A 10 -15.59 0.12 3.04
N PRO A 11 -14.52 0.76 2.55
CA PRO A 11 -13.25 0.76 3.24
C PRO A 11 -13.38 1.52 4.57
N ASP A 12 -12.76 1.01 5.62
CA ASP A 12 -12.69 1.68 6.92
C ASP A 12 -11.78 2.92 6.84
N GLU A 13 -10.66 2.79 6.14
CA GLU A 13 -9.63 3.82 6.00
C GLU A 13 -9.17 3.96 4.54
N ILE A 14 -8.83 5.19 4.15
CA ILE A 14 -8.29 5.50 2.82
C ILE A 14 -7.05 6.37 2.97
N TYR A 15 -5.93 5.87 2.45
CA TYR A 15 -4.63 6.54 2.50
C TYR A 15 -4.25 7.06 1.13
N PHE A 16 -3.97 8.35 1.03
CA PHE A 16 -3.47 8.98 -0.19
C PHE A 16 -1.95 8.99 -0.18
N VAL A 17 -1.34 8.46 -1.24
CA VAL A 17 0.11 8.39 -1.42
C VAL A 17 0.49 8.89 -2.81
N PRO A 18 1.65 9.55 -2.97
CA PRO A 18 2.13 10.01 -4.28
C PRO A 18 2.38 8.87 -5.27
N ASP A 19 2.85 7.72 -4.77
CA ASP A 19 3.07 6.54 -5.60
C ASP A 19 2.92 5.24 -4.79
N LEU A 20 2.69 4.14 -5.50
CA LEU A 20 2.57 2.80 -4.94
C LEU A 20 3.79 1.95 -5.30
N PRO A 21 4.23 1.03 -4.42
CA PRO A 21 5.34 0.12 -4.70
C PRO A 21 5.03 -0.75 -5.92
N LYS A 22 5.85 -0.64 -6.97
CA LYS A 22 5.71 -1.34 -8.24
C LYS A 22 6.98 -2.12 -8.59
N THR A 23 6.80 -3.26 -9.24
CA THR A 23 7.92 -4.01 -9.84
C THR A 23 8.41 -3.31 -11.11
N ARG A 24 9.58 -3.70 -11.62
CA ARG A 24 10.07 -3.27 -12.96
C ARG A 24 9.10 -3.56 -14.12
N SER A 25 8.14 -4.47 -13.92
CA SER A 25 7.06 -4.78 -14.86
C SER A 25 5.77 -3.98 -14.61
N GLY A 26 5.78 -3.01 -13.69
CA GLY A 26 4.65 -2.16 -13.35
C GLY A 26 3.59 -2.79 -12.43
N LYS A 27 3.79 -4.03 -11.97
CA LYS A 27 2.83 -4.70 -11.08
C LYS A 27 2.91 -4.09 -9.67
N ILE A 28 1.76 -3.73 -9.10
CA ILE A 28 1.66 -3.22 -7.73
C ILE A 28 1.96 -4.36 -6.74
N MET A 29 2.97 -4.18 -5.90
CA MET A 29 3.36 -5.14 -4.87
C MET A 29 2.49 -5.00 -3.61
N ARG A 30 1.22 -5.40 -3.71
CA ARG A 30 0.24 -5.34 -2.60
C ARG A 30 0.72 -6.02 -1.32
N ARG A 31 1.52 -7.07 -1.43
CA ARG A 31 2.15 -7.78 -0.29
C ARG A 31 2.96 -6.84 0.59
N LEU A 32 3.73 -5.92 0.00
CA LEU A 32 4.58 -4.99 0.73
C LEU A 32 3.76 -3.91 1.43
N VAL A 33 2.72 -3.41 0.76
CA VAL A 33 1.75 -2.49 1.36
C VAL A 33 1.09 -3.12 2.59
N LYS A 34 0.63 -4.38 2.47
CA LYS A 34 0.08 -5.13 3.61
C LYS A 34 1.10 -5.29 4.74
N ALA A 35 2.35 -5.62 4.41
CA ALA A 35 3.40 -5.78 5.41
C ALA A 35 3.66 -4.48 6.20
N LYS A 36 3.63 -3.33 5.54
CA LYS A 36 3.74 -2.02 6.19
C LYS A 36 2.55 -1.74 7.12
N LEU A 37 1.33 -1.96 6.65
CA LEU A 37 0.11 -1.80 7.47
C LEU A 37 0.12 -2.69 8.72
N THR A 38 0.55 -3.95 8.58
CA THR A 38 0.58 -4.91 9.71
C THR A 38 1.86 -4.85 10.52
N LYS A 39 2.78 -3.92 10.24
CA LYS A 39 4.15 -3.85 10.82
C LYS A 39 4.90 -5.18 10.78
N ALA A 40 4.65 -5.97 9.74
CA ALA A 40 5.29 -7.25 9.53
C ALA A 40 6.65 -7.08 8.85
N LYS A 41 7.49 -8.11 8.92
CA LYS A 41 8.81 -8.09 8.28
C LYS A 41 8.67 -7.94 6.77
N ILE A 42 9.35 -6.94 6.23
CA ILE A 42 9.44 -6.73 4.78
C ILE A 42 10.35 -7.83 4.22
N GLY A 43 9.79 -8.64 3.31
CA GLY A 43 10.55 -9.65 2.57
C GLY A 43 11.40 -9.02 1.45
N ASP A 44 11.75 -9.79 0.43
CA ASP A 44 12.56 -9.28 -0.68
C ASP A 44 11.87 -8.12 -1.44
N THR A 45 12.66 -7.07 -1.68
CA THR A 45 12.33 -5.81 -2.36
C THR A 45 13.22 -5.55 -3.59
N SER A 46 14.15 -6.44 -3.93
CA SER A 46 15.13 -6.29 -5.01
C SER A 46 14.53 -6.00 -6.39
N THR A 47 13.28 -6.45 -6.62
CA THR A 47 12.55 -6.26 -7.88
C THR A 47 11.77 -4.95 -7.99
N LEU A 48 11.74 -4.13 -6.93
CA LEU A 48 11.05 -2.84 -6.97
C LEU A 48 11.76 -1.89 -7.93
N MET A 49 10.96 -1.15 -8.69
CA MET A 49 11.48 -0.05 -9.50
C MET A 49 11.54 1.26 -8.71
N ASN A 50 10.68 1.40 -7.69
CA ASN A 50 10.49 2.59 -6.86
C ASN A 50 10.50 2.23 -5.36
N PRO A 51 11.66 1.91 -4.77
CA PRO A 51 11.77 1.62 -3.34
C PRO A 51 11.24 2.74 -2.44
N GLU A 52 11.36 3.99 -2.87
CA GLU A 52 10.88 5.20 -2.19
C GLU A 52 9.37 5.20 -1.94
N ALA A 53 8.59 4.52 -2.79
CA ALA A 53 7.14 4.41 -2.60
C ALA A 53 6.76 3.70 -1.29
N LEU A 54 7.65 2.86 -0.74
CA LEU A 54 7.42 2.24 0.57
C LEU A 54 7.45 3.24 1.72
N VAL A 55 8.27 4.30 1.59
CA VAL A 55 8.38 5.35 2.60
C VAL A 55 7.12 6.20 2.59
N TYR A 56 6.60 6.54 1.41
CA TYR A 56 5.34 7.29 1.31
C TYR A 56 4.16 6.54 1.91
N VAL A 57 4.09 5.22 1.69
CA VAL A 57 3.05 4.37 2.29
C VAL A 57 3.18 4.35 3.81
N GLU A 58 4.39 4.23 4.35
CA GLU A 58 4.63 4.27 5.79
C GLU A 58 4.24 5.61 6.41
N GLN A 59 4.66 6.72 5.78
CA GLN A 59 4.30 8.07 6.22
C GLN A 59 2.79 8.32 6.17
N ALA A 60 2.10 7.84 5.15
CA ALA A 60 0.64 7.99 5.06
C ALA A 60 -0.08 7.20 6.18
N ILE A 61 0.43 6.02 6.53
CA ILE A 61 -0.13 5.21 7.63
C ILE A 61 0.11 5.89 8.98
N GLU A 62 1.31 6.43 9.21
CA GLU A 62 1.66 7.09 10.47
C GLU A 62 1.01 8.47 10.62
N GLY A 63 0.93 9.25 9.54
CA GLY A 63 0.33 10.58 9.55
C GLY A 63 -1.19 10.60 9.71
N SER A 64 -1.85 9.45 9.61
CA SER A 64 -3.30 9.32 9.82
C SER A 64 -3.66 8.88 11.25
N LYS A 65 -2.68 8.65 12.12
CA LYS A 65 -2.89 8.33 13.53
C LYS A 65 -3.15 9.55 14.40
#